data_AF-A0A8K0D6U0-F1
#
_entry.id   AF-A0A8K0D6U0-F1
#
_cell.length_a   1.000
_cell.length_b   1.000
_cell.length_c   1.000
_cell.angle_alpha   90.00
_cell.angle_beta   90.00
_cell.angle_gamma   90.00
#
_symmetry.space_group_name_H-M   'P 1'
#
loop_
_entity.id
_entity.type
_entity.pdbx_description
1 polymer ?
#
loop_
_entity_poly.entity_id
_entity_poly.type
_entity_poly.pdbx_seq_one_letter_code
_entity_poly.pdbx_strand_id
1 'polypeptide(L)'
;QHANITRFVFYAGNFIKMIVFGAQAPIVRTPSGSVMGRHIKSYGGRTVSAFEGIPFAKPPIGDLRFKEPKKAEPWTSILVANKTYTCMQYTAIVPSKSVLGTEDCLYLYIYVPREIIFGNESLNVIINIHGGAFVSGDPQSSTGPGYIMDKDLIHVSMNYRLGILGFLSTEDEVVPGNNGLKDQVFAMKWVKDNIKYFGGNPNSITLIGASSGASCVHYHYLSPLSKGLFHRGMSQSGTVLNHWALTKNPSNNAKELGKLFKCSLETSNALVNCLKKVPAENVTLALGNFFIFANAFPSSPFGPVIENNGSNAFLNDHPYKLLKEGKINDYPWISSNVRDEGIVPIGFFILFGHLPELEVYWNDLLPYVLGYYQSTSETDRLGISYRLKDRYMNTNYITSGNIYSLIKLFTDRLFLVDGIKAASLQAKVAKSPNYYYFFDYHLDLPVSFKANLTVVAHGDDSRILYHETGNPSILSESDEKMKNLFIDLVYDFASSGTLTVKGVEWTPVSKLEDALDFMHISGPDKIRMVKDPPLVKTSLGFVLGRYIKSYEGRTATAFEGIPYAKPPVGNLRFKV
;
A
#
# COMPACT_ATOMS: atom_id res chain seq x y z
N GLN A 1 61.92 -51.29 -44.09
CA GLN A 1 62.00 -51.70 -42.67
C GLN A 1 62.56 -50.54 -41.86
N HIS A 2 61.94 -50.32 -40.71
CA HIS A 2 62.34 -49.49 -39.55
C HIS A 2 62.40 -47.95 -39.62
N ALA A 3 61.80 -47.42 -38.55
CA ALA A 3 61.47 -46.04 -38.22
C ALA A 3 62.50 -45.36 -37.30
N ASN A 4 62.25 -44.05 -37.11
CA ASN A 4 62.63 -43.16 -35.99
C ASN A 4 64.11 -42.73 -35.95
N ILE A 5 64.51 -41.47 -35.77
CA ILE A 5 64.09 -40.39 -34.83
C ILE A 5 64.55 -39.03 -35.43
N THR A 6 63.87 -37.90 -35.15
CA THR A 6 64.45 -36.68 -34.49
C THR A 6 63.43 -35.54 -34.35
N ARG A 7 63.41 -34.93 -33.15
CA ARG A 7 62.62 -33.76 -32.71
C ARG A 7 62.83 -32.52 -33.58
N PHE A 8 61.76 -31.74 -33.77
CA PHE A 8 61.83 -30.27 -33.80
C PHE A 8 60.61 -29.67 -33.07
N VAL A 9 60.89 -28.65 -32.26
CA VAL A 9 59.93 -27.87 -31.47
C VAL A 9 59.23 -26.87 -32.39
N PHE A 10 57.90 -26.85 -32.39
CA PHE A 10 57.10 -25.76 -32.94
C PHE A 10 56.33 -25.05 -31.81
N TYR A 11 56.60 -23.76 -31.64
CA TYR A 11 55.78 -22.86 -30.83
C TYR A 11 54.44 -22.64 -31.53
N ALA A 12 53.37 -23.23 -30.98
CA ALA A 12 51.99 -22.88 -31.35
C ALA A 12 51.46 -21.87 -30.32
N GLY A 13 51.42 -20.59 -30.71
CA GLY A 13 50.69 -19.56 -29.98
C GLY A 13 49.18 -19.80 -30.11
N ASN A 14 48.59 -20.43 -29.10
CA ASN A 14 47.14 -20.58 -28.99
C ASN A 14 46.48 -19.22 -28.70
N PHE A 15 45.88 -18.60 -29.71
CA PHE A 15 44.81 -17.62 -29.50
C PHE A 15 43.58 -18.35 -28.96
N ILE A 16 43.40 -18.34 -27.64
CA ILE A 16 42.12 -18.70 -27.03
C ILE A 16 41.14 -17.56 -27.36
N LYS A 17 40.36 -17.72 -28.43
CA LYS A 17 39.09 -17.01 -28.58
C LYS A 17 38.14 -17.55 -27.52
N MET A 18 38.11 -16.90 -26.35
CA MET A 18 36.96 -17.00 -25.45
C MET A 18 35.77 -16.36 -26.16
N ILE A 19 34.96 -17.17 -26.83
CA ILE A 19 33.61 -16.78 -27.21
C ILE A 19 32.77 -16.87 -25.94
N VAL A 20 32.62 -15.76 -25.24
CA VAL A 20 31.63 -15.63 -24.17
C VAL A 20 30.27 -15.41 -24.85
N PHE A 21 29.54 -16.48 -25.13
CA PHE A 21 28.10 -16.40 -25.40
C PHE A 21 27.38 -16.22 -24.06
N GLY A 22 27.45 -15.01 -23.50
CA GLY A 22 26.56 -14.54 -22.45
C GLY A 22 25.88 -13.28 -22.97
N ALA A 23 24.55 -13.19 -22.85
CA ALA A 23 23.84 -11.95 -23.18
C ALA A 23 24.47 -10.81 -22.37
N GLN A 24 24.96 -9.77 -23.07
CA GLN A 24 25.63 -8.65 -22.43
C GLN A 24 24.65 -7.97 -21.46
N ALA A 25 25.10 -7.73 -20.21
CA ALA A 25 24.28 -7.10 -19.19
C ALA A 25 23.78 -5.72 -19.69
N PRO A 26 22.52 -5.33 -19.41
CA PRO A 26 22.00 -4.06 -19.85
C PRO A 26 22.69 -2.93 -19.08
N ILE A 27 23.17 -1.90 -19.79
CA ILE A 27 23.83 -0.73 -19.20
C ILE A 27 23.10 0.54 -19.65
N VAL A 28 22.69 1.36 -18.69
CA VAL A 28 22.07 2.68 -18.92
C VAL A 28 22.98 3.78 -18.38
N ARG A 29 23.18 4.84 -19.17
CA ARG A 29 23.96 6.01 -18.75
C ARG A 29 23.02 7.09 -18.21
N THR A 30 23.19 7.46 -16.94
CA THR A 30 22.44 8.55 -16.29
C THR A 30 23.37 9.72 -15.95
N PRO A 31 22.85 10.93 -15.66
CA PRO A 31 23.65 12.05 -15.18
C PRO A 31 24.40 11.75 -13.87
N SER A 32 23.89 10.84 -13.04
CA SER A 32 24.55 10.40 -11.81
C SER A 32 25.62 9.33 -12.03
N GLY A 33 25.77 8.82 -13.26
CA GLY A 33 26.71 7.76 -13.63
C GLY A 33 26.05 6.60 -14.37
N SER A 34 26.85 5.63 -14.82
CA SER A 34 26.35 4.44 -15.53
C SER A 34 25.80 3.39 -14.56
N VAL A 35 24.72 2.72 -14.94
CA VAL A 35 24.06 1.67 -14.15
C VAL A 35 24.01 0.39 -14.99
N MET A 36 24.53 -0.71 -14.45
CA MET A 36 24.49 -2.04 -15.04
C MET A 36 23.44 -2.89 -14.32
N GLY A 37 22.47 -3.40 -15.06
CA GLY A 37 21.43 -4.31 -14.56
C GLY A 37 21.68 -5.76 -14.94
N ARG A 38 20.61 -6.56 -14.94
CA ARG A 38 20.59 -7.96 -15.39
C ARG A 38 19.33 -8.27 -16.17
N HIS A 39 19.38 -9.28 -17.03
CA HIS A 39 18.18 -9.79 -17.71
C HIS A 39 17.42 -10.77 -16.82
N ILE A 40 16.10 -10.62 -16.77
CA ILE A 40 15.16 -11.54 -16.12
C ILE A 40 14.05 -11.93 -17.11
N LYS A 41 13.24 -12.91 -16.72
CA LYS A 41 12.03 -13.30 -17.46
C LYS A 41 10.79 -12.82 -16.71
N SER A 42 9.86 -12.22 -17.44
CA SER A 42 8.50 -11.99 -16.94
C SER A 42 7.75 -13.32 -16.80
N TYR A 43 6.56 -13.28 -16.23
CA TYR A 43 5.71 -14.46 -16.09
C TYR A 43 5.40 -15.12 -17.45
N GLY A 44 5.05 -14.35 -18.48
CA GLY A 44 4.86 -14.82 -19.86
C GLY A 44 6.14 -15.10 -20.64
N GLY A 45 7.33 -15.06 -20.01
CA GLY A 45 8.61 -15.42 -20.64
C GLY A 45 9.30 -14.30 -21.45
N ARG A 46 8.81 -13.05 -21.39
CA ARG A 46 9.46 -11.89 -22.02
C ARG A 46 10.78 -11.57 -21.32
N THR A 47 11.82 -11.22 -22.08
CA THR A 47 13.08 -10.69 -21.51
C THR A 47 12.86 -9.26 -20.98
N VAL A 48 13.27 -9.03 -19.74
CA VAL A 48 13.16 -7.75 -19.03
C VAL A 48 14.54 -7.35 -18.51
N SER A 49 14.95 -6.10 -18.75
CA SER A 49 16.12 -5.52 -18.12
C SER A 49 15.76 -5.02 -16.72
N ALA A 50 16.34 -5.63 -15.68
CA ALA A 50 16.13 -5.29 -14.29
C ALA A 50 17.33 -4.54 -13.72
N PHE A 51 17.07 -3.39 -13.09
CA PHE A 51 18.06 -2.57 -12.37
C PHE A 51 17.60 -2.44 -10.92
N GLU A 52 18.26 -3.13 -10.01
CA GLU A 52 17.82 -3.30 -8.63
C GLU A 52 18.85 -2.71 -7.67
N GLY A 53 18.42 -1.74 -6.86
CA GLY A 53 19.30 -1.11 -5.87
C GLY A 53 19.95 0.19 -6.34
N ILE A 54 19.23 1.05 -7.08
CA ILE A 54 19.73 2.37 -7.49
C ILE A 54 19.51 3.39 -6.37
N PRO A 55 20.54 4.02 -5.78
CA PRO A 55 20.34 4.98 -4.70
C PRO A 55 19.71 6.27 -5.23
N PHE A 56 18.58 6.68 -4.66
CA PHE A 56 17.94 7.96 -4.99
C PHE A 56 18.26 9.06 -3.97
N ALA A 57 18.72 8.69 -2.77
CA ALA A 57 19.09 9.61 -1.69
C ALA A 57 20.34 9.11 -0.95
N LYS A 58 20.96 9.99 -0.16
CA LYS A 58 22.03 9.58 0.78
C LYS A 58 21.47 8.60 1.82
N PRO A 59 22.27 7.63 2.28
CA PRO A 59 21.88 6.76 3.39
C PRO A 59 21.44 7.59 4.61
N PRO A 60 20.22 7.38 5.14
CA PRO A 60 19.66 8.20 6.23
C PRO A 60 20.20 7.77 7.62
N ILE A 61 21.51 7.55 7.72
CA ILE A 61 22.20 7.06 8.91
C ILE A 61 22.84 8.19 9.73
N GLY A 62 23.15 7.91 10.99
CA GLY A 62 23.84 8.85 11.89
C GLY A 62 23.09 10.18 12.00
N ASP A 63 23.75 11.29 11.65
CA ASP A 63 23.15 12.62 11.72
C ASP A 63 21.95 12.84 10.79
N LEU A 64 21.83 12.03 9.73
CA LEU A 64 20.71 12.04 8.78
C LEU A 64 19.51 11.22 9.25
N ARG A 65 19.65 10.42 10.33
CA ARG A 65 18.50 9.73 10.94
C ARG A 65 17.45 10.77 11.38
N PHE A 66 16.19 10.47 11.10
CA PHE A 66 15.03 11.35 11.34
C PHE A 66 15.05 12.71 10.59
N LYS A 67 15.99 12.92 9.65
CA LYS A 67 16.00 14.11 8.78
C LYS A 67 15.39 13.81 7.42
N GLU A 68 15.00 14.86 6.72
CA GLU A 68 14.56 14.78 5.33
C GLU A 68 15.65 14.16 4.44
N PRO A 69 15.26 13.41 3.39
CA PRO A 69 16.22 12.80 2.48
C PRO A 69 17.08 13.86 1.78
N LYS A 70 18.35 13.51 1.53
CA LYS A 70 19.30 14.37 0.81
C LYS A 70 19.74 13.71 -0.49
N LYS A 71 20.11 14.53 -1.48
CA LYS A 71 20.56 14.07 -2.80
C LYS A 71 21.77 13.12 -2.69
N ALA A 72 21.68 11.95 -3.31
CA ALA A 72 22.80 11.03 -3.46
C ALA A 72 23.93 11.67 -4.30
N GLU A 73 25.19 11.32 -4.00
CA GLU A 73 26.32 11.74 -4.82
C GLU A 73 26.36 10.94 -6.14
N PRO A 74 26.83 11.55 -7.24
CA PRO A 74 27.09 10.81 -8.48
C PRO A 74 28.22 9.78 -8.27
N TRP A 75 28.17 8.68 -9.01
CA TRP A 75 29.18 7.63 -9.02
C TRP A 75 30.02 7.67 -10.30
N THR A 76 31.33 7.45 -10.16
CA THR A 76 32.30 7.48 -11.26
C THR A 76 32.46 6.12 -11.95
N SER A 77 32.48 5.04 -11.18
CA SER A 77 32.47 3.66 -11.67
C SER A 77 31.05 3.21 -12.02
N ILE A 78 30.90 2.23 -12.91
CA ILE A 78 29.59 1.64 -13.21
C ILE A 78 28.97 1.07 -11.92
N LEU A 79 27.75 1.52 -11.60
CA LEU A 79 26.96 0.98 -10.50
C LEU A 79 26.36 -0.37 -10.93
N VAL A 80 26.69 -1.44 -10.21
CA VAL A 80 26.08 -2.76 -10.42
C VAL A 80 24.76 -2.83 -9.63
N ALA A 81 23.64 -2.69 -10.33
CA ALA A 81 22.28 -2.68 -9.77
C ALA A 81 21.63 -4.07 -9.89
N ASN A 82 22.08 -5.02 -9.08
CA ASN A 82 21.58 -6.39 -9.03
C ASN A 82 21.23 -6.87 -7.62
N LYS A 83 20.96 -5.93 -6.69
CA LYS A 83 20.73 -6.22 -5.28
C LYS A 83 19.46 -5.57 -4.77
N THR A 84 18.69 -6.32 -3.99
CA THR A 84 17.54 -5.81 -3.24
C THR A 84 17.91 -5.41 -1.82
N TYR A 85 17.20 -4.41 -1.31
CA TYR A 85 17.40 -3.81 0.00
C TYR A 85 16.05 -3.74 0.70
N THR A 86 16.04 -4.06 1.99
CA THR A 86 14.86 -3.96 2.85
C THR A 86 15.11 -2.85 3.86
N CYS A 87 14.18 -1.90 3.96
CA CYS A 87 14.25 -0.89 5.02
C CYS A 87 14.08 -1.54 6.39
N MET A 88 14.84 -1.02 7.36
CA MET A 88 14.79 -1.50 8.74
C MET A 88 13.35 -1.46 9.26
N GLN A 89 12.83 -2.62 9.67
CA GLN A 89 11.43 -2.80 10.03
C GLN A 89 11.26 -3.82 11.14
N TYR A 90 10.18 -3.66 11.90
CA TYR A 90 9.78 -4.59 12.94
C TYR A 90 8.92 -5.70 12.34
N THR A 91 9.23 -6.96 12.64
CA THR A 91 8.38 -8.11 12.31
C THR A 91 7.78 -8.71 13.57
N ALA A 92 6.46 -8.85 13.56
CA ALA A 92 5.68 -9.46 14.64
C ALA A 92 5.48 -10.97 14.45
N ILE A 93 5.92 -11.56 13.33
CA ILE A 93 5.59 -12.95 12.96
C ILE A 93 6.67 -13.93 13.48
N VAL A 94 6.19 -14.99 14.12
CA VAL A 94 6.88 -16.10 14.85
C VAL A 94 8.01 -16.77 14.04
N PRO A 95 9.15 -17.20 14.65
CA PRO A 95 9.32 -17.55 16.07
C PRO A 95 9.80 -16.45 17.00
N SER A 96 10.13 -15.25 16.53
CA SER A 96 10.47 -14.15 17.44
C SER A 96 10.23 -12.77 16.85
N LYS A 97 9.80 -11.84 17.71
CA LYS A 97 9.86 -10.39 17.44
C LYS A 97 11.29 -10.08 17.03
N SER A 98 11.46 -9.63 15.79
CA SER A 98 12.79 -9.36 15.25
C SER A 98 12.78 -8.11 14.40
N VAL A 99 13.99 -7.64 14.10
CA VAL A 99 14.22 -6.54 13.18
C VAL A 99 14.81 -7.12 11.91
N LEU A 100 14.27 -6.71 10.76
CA LEU A 100 14.79 -7.05 9.45
C LEU A 100 15.26 -5.78 8.74
N GLY A 101 16.19 -5.93 7.79
CA GLY A 101 16.63 -4.84 6.93
C GLY A 101 17.70 -3.93 7.55
N THR A 102 17.90 -2.76 6.92
CA THR A 102 18.97 -1.80 7.24
C THR A 102 18.44 -0.36 7.16
N GLU A 103 19.08 0.58 7.87
CA GLU A 103 18.77 2.01 7.71
C GLU A 103 19.17 2.55 6.34
N ASP A 104 20.26 2.02 5.77
CA ASP A 104 20.67 2.34 4.41
C ASP A 104 19.79 1.58 3.41
N CYS A 105 18.63 2.14 3.11
CA CYS A 105 17.61 1.46 2.33
C CYS A 105 16.96 2.31 1.23
N LEU A 106 17.36 3.57 1.02
CA LEU A 106 16.72 4.50 0.06
C LEU A 106 17.14 4.20 -1.40
N TYR A 107 16.62 3.10 -1.93
CA TYR A 107 16.91 2.56 -3.25
C TYR A 107 15.65 2.40 -4.13
N LEU A 108 15.85 2.56 -5.43
CA LEU A 108 14.89 2.33 -6.51
C LEU A 108 15.17 1.01 -7.23
N TYR A 109 14.11 0.46 -7.82
CA TYR A 109 14.13 -0.73 -8.67
C TYR A 109 13.40 -0.39 -9.97
N ILE A 110 14.03 -0.64 -11.12
CA ILE A 110 13.50 -0.29 -12.44
C ILE A 110 13.51 -1.53 -13.32
N TYR A 111 12.37 -1.85 -13.90
CA TYR A 111 12.17 -3.00 -14.79
C TYR A 111 11.68 -2.50 -16.14
N VAL A 112 12.48 -2.75 -17.18
CA VAL A 112 12.22 -2.28 -18.54
C VAL A 112 11.90 -3.47 -19.43
N PRO A 113 10.79 -3.48 -20.19
CA PRO A 113 10.35 -4.62 -21.00
C PRO A 113 11.13 -4.71 -22.32
N ARG A 114 12.45 -4.55 -22.26
CA ARG A 114 13.38 -4.54 -23.39
C ARG A 114 14.67 -5.27 -23.01
N GLU A 115 15.25 -5.97 -23.98
CA GLU A 115 16.61 -6.50 -23.87
C GLU A 115 17.67 -5.41 -24.17
N ILE A 116 17.35 -4.49 -25.08
CA ILE A 116 18.21 -3.36 -25.46
C ILE A 116 17.43 -2.07 -25.23
N ILE A 117 18.03 -1.12 -24.50
CA ILE A 117 17.43 0.17 -24.14
C ILE A 117 18.11 1.28 -24.94
N PHE A 118 17.33 1.99 -25.76
CA PHE A 118 17.79 3.08 -26.61
C PHE A 118 17.56 4.47 -25.99
N GLY A 119 16.63 4.59 -25.03
CA GLY A 119 16.30 5.84 -24.35
C GLY A 119 15.33 6.74 -25.13
N ASN A 120 14.66 6.20 -26.15
CA ASN A 120 13.68 6.91 -27.00
C ASN A 120 12.33 6.18 -27.11
N GLU A 121 12.14 5.10 -26.35
CA GLU A 121 10.94 4.24 -26.40
C GLU A 121 9.69 4.96 -25.89
N SER A 122 9.85 5.95 -25.00
CA SER A 122 8.77 6.77 -24.44
C SER A 122 7.64 5.94 -23.80
N LEU A 123 7.99 4.88 -23.08
CA LEU A 123 7.05 3.97 -22.42
C LEU A 123 6.34 4.63 -21.24
N ASN A 124 5.09 4.22 -20.96
CA ASN A 124 4.40 4.58 -19.73
C ASN A 124 5.18 4.06 -18.51
N VAL A 125 5.18 4.82 -17.43
CA VAL A 125 5.90 4.50 -16.20
C VAL A 125 4.90 4.25 -15.07
N ILE A 126 4.92 3.06 -14.53
CA ILE A 126 4.23 2.72 -13.28
C ILE A 126 5.23 2.85 -12.15
N ILE A 127 4.88 3.62 -11.13
CA ILE A 127 5.63 3.68 -9.88
C ILE A 127 4.77 3.03 -8.80
N ASN A 128 5.22 1.90 -8.25
CA ASN A 128 4.56 1.26 -7.14
C ASN A 128 5.15 1.69 -5.79
N ILE A 129 4.27 2.05 -4.86
CA ILE A 129 4.57 2.32 -3.46
C ILE A 129 4.01 1.17 -2.62
N HIS A 130 4.90 0.39 -2.00
CA HIS A 130 4.50 -0.78 -1.24
C HIS A 130 3.69 -0.45 0.02
N GLY A 131 2.81 -1.38 0.39
CA GLY A 131 2.05 -1.37 1.65
C GLY A 131 2.86 -1.87 2.86
N GLY A 132 2.15 -2.18 3.95
CA GLY A 132 2.74 -2.68 5.21
C GLY A 132 2.50 -1.78 6.43
N ALA A 133 1.35 -1.10 6.48
CA ALA A 133 0.91 -0.24 7.58
C ALA A 133 1.92 0.86 7.98
N PHE A 134 2.78 1.28 7.05
CA PHE A 134 3.92 2.18 7.26
C PHE A 134 5.03 1.62 8.18
N VAL A 135 4.92 0.36 8.62
CA VAL A 135 5.81 -0.26 9.62
C VAL A 135 6.73 -1.30 8.99
N SER A 136 6.26 -2.00 7.96
CA SER A 136 6.95 -3.09 7.29
C SER A 136 6.71 -3.04 5.78
N GLY A 137 7.27 -4.02 5.06
CA GLY A 137 7.14 -4.15 3.61
C GLY A 137 8.41 -3.76 2.87
N ASP A 138 8.52 -4.25 1.65
CA ASP A 138 9.60 -3.94 0.72
C ASP A 138 9.17 -4.28 -0.72
N PRO A 139 9.85 -3.71 -1.73
CA PRO A 139 9.53 -3.98 -3.11
C PRO A 139 9.69 -5.43 -3.55
N GLN A 140 10.64 -6.18 -2.99
CA GLN A 140 10.88 -7.56 -3.41
C GLN A 140 9.73 -8.48 -3.01
N SER A 141 9.17 -8.29 -1.81
CA SER A 141 8.11 -9.14 -1.28
C SER A 141 6.71 -8.83 -1.83
N SER A 142 6.46 -7.58 -2.23
CA SER A 142 5.10 -7.08 -2.51
C SER A 142 4.92 -6.36 -3.85
N THR A 143 5.99 -5.85 -4.47
CA THR A 143 5.88 -5.00 -5.67
C THR A 143 6.95 -5.34 -6.70
N GLY A 144 7.45 -6.57 -6.68
CA GLY A 144 8.52 -7.03 -7.55
C GLY A 144 8.07 -7.11 -9.02
N PRO A 145 8.98 -7.48 -9.93
CA PRO A 145 8.60 -7.71 -11.32
C PRO A 145 7.64 -8.91 -11.35
N GLY A 146 6.40 -8.66 -11.69
CA GLY A 146 5.33 -9.67 -11.71
C GLY A 146 4.67 -9.77 -13.07
N TYR A 147 3.38 -10.09 -13.04
CA TYR A 147 2.53 -10.18 -14.22
C TYR A 147 2.49 -8.88 -15.03
N ILE A 148 2.63 -7.74 -14.36
CA ILE A 148 2.69 -6.42 -15.02
C ILE A 148 3.79 -6.30 -16.07
N MET A 149 4.89 -7.07 -15.95
CA MET A 149 6.00 -7.04 -16.92
C MET A 149 5.68 -7.72 -18.25
N ASP A 150 4.53 -8.38 -18.37
CA ASP A 150 4.02 -8.88 -19.65
C ASP A 150 3.41 -7.76 -20.52
N LYS A 151 3.34 -6.53 -20.00
CA LYS A 151 2.90 -5.32 -20.71
C LYS A 151 4.04 -4.39 -21.09
N ASP A 152 3.80 -3.57 -22.11
CA ASP A 152 4.81 -2.67 -22.66
C ASP A 152 4.90 -1.36 -21.88
N LEU A 153 5.26 -1.47 -20.60
CA LEU A 153 5.41 -0.36 -19.67
C LEU A 153 6.67 -0.55 -18.82
N ILE A 154 7.21 0.54 -18.28
CA ILE A 154 8.27 0.48 -17.28
C ILE A 154 7.65 0.39 -15.90
N HIS A 155 8.05 -0.62 -15.13
CA HIS A 155 7.68 -0.75 -13.73
C HIS A 155 8.83 -0.24 -12.85
N VAL A 156 8.50 0.64 -11.93
CA VAL A 156 9.40 1.20 -10.94
C VAL A 156 8.83 0.90 -9.57
N SER A 157 9.67 0.44 -8.65
CA SER A 157 9.31 0.35 -7.24
C SER A 157 10.38 1.02 -6.38
N MET A 158 10.03 1.39 -5.16
CA MET A 158 10.90 2.15 -4.28
C MET A 158 10.79 1.68 -2.84
N ASN A 159 11.91 1.77 -2.13
CA ASN A 159 11.91 1.77 -0.68
C ASN A 159 11.63 3.18 -0.15
N TYR A 160 11.03 3.24 1.05
CA TYR A 160 10.94 4.45 1.86
C TYR A 160 11.10 4.06 3.34
N ARG A 161 11.57 4.99 4.20
CA ARG A 161 11.75 4.67 5.62
C ARG A 161 10.42 4.33 6.29
N LEU A 162 10.47 3.36 7.20
CA LEU A 162 9.30 2.77 7.88
C LEU A 162 9.34 3.02 9.40
N GLY A 163 8.19 2.80 10.05
CA GLY A 163 8.00 2.87 11.49
C GLY A 163 8.58 4.14 12.11
N ILE A 164 9.25 3.97 13.24
CA ILE A 164 9.88 5.09 13.97
C ILE A 164 10.90 5.85 13.09
N LEU A 165 11.67 5.15 12.27
CA LEU A 165 12.73 5.77 11.46
C LEU A 165 12.18 6.68 10.35
N GLY A 166 11.02 6.34 9.80
CA GLY A 166 10.34 7.11 8.75
C GLY A 166 9.31 8.12 9.25
N PHE A 167 8.74 7.89 10.43
CA PHE A 167 7.53 8.59 10.85
C PHE A 167 7.55 9.12 12.30
N LEU A 168 8.71 9.13 12.97
CA LEU A 168 8.87 9.91 14.20
C LEU A 168 8.49 11.38 13.93
N SER A 169 7.74 12.00 14.84
CA SER A 169 7.46 13.44 14.83
C SER A 169 7.42 13.99 16.24
N THR A 170 8.02 15.17 16.42
CA THR A 170 7.98 15.97 17.65
C THR A 170 6.93 17.09 17.57
N GLU A 171 6.23 17.21 16.44
CA GLU A 171 5.24 18.27 16.11
C GLU A 171 5.83 19.70 16.11
N ASP A 172 7.14 19.79 15.93
CA ASP A 172 7.92 21.03 15.80
C ASP A 172 8.97 20.91 14.69
N GLU A 173 9.79 21.95 14.52
CA GLU A 173 10.80 22.02 13.44
C GLU A 173 11.95 21.01 13.59
N VAL A 174 12.14 20.38 14.76
CA VAL A 174 13.26 19.46 14.99
C VAL A 174 13.06 18.16 14.20
N VAL A 175 11.88 17.56 14.32
CA VAL A 175 11.42 16.44 13.49
C VAL A 175 9.92 16.66 13.21
N PRO A 176 9.57 17.38 12.13
CA PRO A 176 8.16 17.66 11.81
C PRO A 176 7.35 16.38 11.54
N GLY A 177 8.00 15.35 10.98
CA GLY A 177 7.40 14.07 10.62
C GLY A 177 7.50 13.77 9.13
N ASN A 178 6.78 12.71 8.71
CA ASN A 178 6.57 12.34 7.32
C ASN A 178 7.83 12.08 6.48
N ASN A 179 8.97 11.73 7.11
CA ASN A 179 10.20 11.46 6.38
C ASN A 179 10.05 10.32 5.36
N GLY A 180 9.28 9.28 5.67
CA GLY A 180 8.94 8.22 4.71
C GLY A 180 8.19 8.73 3.47
N LEU A 181 7.25 9.68 3.63
CA LEU A 181 6.55 10.30 2.49
C LEU A 181 7.48 11.26 1.71
N LYS A 182 8.38 11.95 2.41
CA LYS A 182 9.40 12.80 1.77
C LYS A 182 10.43 11.96 0.99
N ASP A 183 10.74 10.75 1.45
CA ASP A 183 11.55 9.79 0.70
C ASP A 183 10.88 9.43 -0.63
N GLN A 184 9.58 9.18 -0.62
CA GLN A 184 8.79 8.90 -1.83
C GLN A 184 8.82 10.09 -2.81
N VAL A 185 8.68 11.33 -2.32
CA VAL A 185 8.85 12.54 -3.16
C VAL A 185 10.24 12.58 -3.79
N PHE A 186 11.28 12.24 -3.03
CA PHE A 186 12.65 12.25 -3.51
C PHE A 186 12.89 11.19 -4.60
N ALA A 187 12.35 9.99 -4.40
CA ALA A 187 12.35 8.92 -5.38
C ALA A 187 11.58 9.32 -6.66
N MET A 188 10.39 9.91 -6.53
CA MET A 188 9.60 10.39 -7.67
C MET A 188 10.30 11.50 -8.46
N LYS A 189 10.99 12.43 -7.77
CA LYS A 189 11.85 13.43 -8.44
C LYS A 189 12.97 12.77 -9.22
N TRP A 190 13.65 11.79 -8.61
CA TRP A 190 14.68 11.03 -9.31
C TRP A 190 14.12 10.35 -10.57
N VAL A 191 12.96 9.69 -10.46
CA VAL A 191 12.30 9.03 -11.61
C VAL A 191 11.95 10.05 -12.69
N LYS A 192 11.32 11.18 -12.33
CA LYS A 192 10.98 12.26 -13.28
C LYS A 192 12.20 12.75 -14.06
N ASP A 193 13.35 12.89 -13.39
CA ASP A 193 14.57 13.41 -14.01
C ASP A 193 15.32 12.37 -14.85
N ASN A 194 15.23 11.08 -14.51
CA ASN A 194 16.11 10.03 -15.04
C ASN A 194 15.41 8.96 -15.89
N ILE A 195 14.09 8.76 -15.77
CA ILE A 195 13.43 7.59 -16.39
C ILE A 195 13.52 7.56 -17.92
N LYS A 196 13.70 8.74 -18.55
CA LYS A 196 13.95 8.86 -20.00
C LYS A 196 15.19 8.09 -20.47
N TYR A 197 16.24 7.99 -19.64
CA TYR A 197 17.44 7.23 -19.99
C TYR A 197 17.18 5.70 -19.99
N PHE A 198 16.13 5.26 -19.29
CA PHE A 198 15.64 3.90 -19.28
C PHE A 198 14.55 3.64 -20.34
N GLY A 199 14.25 4.62 -21.20
CA GLY A 199 13.21 4.54 -22.22
C GLY A 199 11.81 4.97 -21.76
N GLY A 200 11.68 5.50 -20.54
CA GLY A 200 10.38 5.90 -19.99
C GLY A 200 9.98 7.33 -20.33
N ASN A 201 8.68 7.58 -20.39
CA ASN A 201 8.12 8.91 -20.56
C ASN A 201 7.95 9.60 -19.20
N PRO A 202 8.75 10.63 -18.87
CA PRO A 202 8.60 11.34 -17.59
C PRO A 202 7.26 12.08 -17.48
N ASN A 203 6.53 12.28 -18.58
CA ASN A 203 5.21 12.91 -18.62
C ASN A 203 4.05 11.90 -18.63
N SER A 204 4.33 10.60 -18.44
CA SER A 204 3.32 9.57 -18.25
C SER A 204 3.72 8.65 -17.10
N ILE A 205 3.52 9.18 -15.89
CA ILE A 205 3.83 8.50 -14.62
C ILE A 205 2.51 8.23 -13.88
N THR A 206 2.26 6.96 -13.56
CA THR A 206 1.12 6.50 -12.77
C THR A 206 1.61 5.95 -11.45
N LEU A 207 1.10 6.46 -10.33
CA LEU A 207 1.37 5.90 -9.01
C LEU A 207 0.39 4.76 -8.71
N ILE A 208 0.87 3.63 -8.21
CA ILE A 208 0.03 2.52 -7.74
C ILE A 208 0.47 2.12 -6.34
N GLY A 209 -0.48 1.77 -5.49
CA GLY A 209 -0.16 1.22 -4.18
C GLY A 209 -1.34 0.47 -3.61
N ALA A 210 -1.05 -0.46 -2.70
CA ALA A 210 -2.03 -1.23 -1.95
C ALA A 210 -1.91 -0.93 -0.45
N SER A 211 -3.03 -0.98 0.29
CA SER A 211 -3.05 -0.75 1.74
C SER A 211 -2.45 0.61 2.12
N SER A 212 -1.47 0.67 3.04
CA SER A 212 -0.77 1.92 3.34
C SER A 212 -0.05 2.54 2.13
N GLY A 213 0.37 1.74 1.16
CA GLY A 213 0.89 2.22 -0.12
C GLY A 213 -0.17 2.95 -0.93
N ALA A 214 -1.42 2.47 -0.90
CA ALA A 214 -2.56 3.16 -1.51
C ALA A 214 -2.87 4.50 -0.82
N SER A 215 -2.74 4.55 0.51
CA SER A 215 -2.79 5.79 1.28
C SER A 215 -1.66 6.74 0.88
N CYS A 216 -0.42 6.26 0.69
CA CYS A 216 0.69 7.06 0.17
C CYS A 216 0.37 7.67 -1.21
N VAL A 217 -0.18 6.87 -2.14
CA VAL A 217 -0.64 7.38 -3.45
C VAL A 217 -1.62 8.53 -3.25
N HIS A 218 -2.65 8.35 -2.42
CA HIS A 218 -3.63 9.40 -2.18
C HIS A 218 -3.03 10.61 -1.41
N TYR A 219 -2.04 10.40 -0.55
CA TYR A 219 -1.28 11.49 0.08
C TYR A 219 -0.55 12.36 -0.95
N HIS A 220 0.00 11.78 -2.03
CA HIS A 220 0.60 12.55 -3.12
C HIS A 220 -0.42 13.39 -3.91
N TYR A 221 -1.72 13.06 -3.88
CA TYR A 221 -2.77 13.96 -4.39
C TYR A 221 -2.99 15.18 -3.51
N LEU A 222 -2.64 15.13 -2.22
CA LEU A 222 -2.84 16.24 -1.30
C LEU A 222 -1.58 17.08 -1.07
N SER A 223 -0.41 16.49 -1.31
CA SER A 223 0.86 17.13 -1.00
C SER A 223 1.29 18.15 -2.07
N PRO A 224 1.60 19.41 -1.69
CA PRO A 224 2.16 20.38 -2.62
C PRO A 224 3.53 19.95 -3.17
N LEU A 225 4.29 19.13 -2.43
CA LEU A 225 5.61 18.65 -2.84
C LEU A 225 5.57 17.66 -4.01
N SER A 226 4.37 17.12 -4.31
CA SER A 226 4.15 16.09 -5.32
C SER A 226 3.67 16.65 -6.66
N LYS A 227 3.38 17.95 -6.71
CA LYS A 227 2.83 18.62 -7.89
C LYS A 227 3.75 18.44 -9.11
N GLY A 228 3.20 17.91 -10.20
CA GLY A 228 3.93 17.71 -11.47
C GLY A 228 4.85 16.49 -11.51
N LEU A 229 4.92 15.68 -10.44
CA LEU A 229 5.76 14.48 -10.38
C LEU A 229 5.05 13.22 -10.90
N PHE A 230 3.73 13.23 -10.98
CA PHE A 230 2.91 12.13 -11.51
C PHE A 230 1.72 12.68 -12.30
N HIS A 231 1.00 11.79 -12.97
CA HIS A 231 -0.06 12.15 -13.91
C HIS A 231 -1.34 11.37 -13.68
N ARG A 232 -1.27 10.24 -12.95
CA ARG A 232 -2.39 9.34 -12.62
C ARG A 232 -2.09 8.56 -11.34
N GLY A 233 -3.12 7.98 -10.72
CA GLY A 233 -2.96 7.23 -9.47
C GLY A 233 -3.98 6.10 -9.32
N MET A 234 -3.59 5.02 -8.67
CA MET A 234 -4.46 3.90 -8.29
C MET A 234 -4.18 3.51 -6.84
N SER A 235 -5.22 3.58 -6.01
CA SER A 235 -5.19 3.33 -4.58
C SER A 235 -6.03 2.10 -4.25
N GLN A 236 -5.37 0.94 -4.08
CA GLN A 236 -6.03 -0.32 -3.76
C GLN A 236 -6.23 -0.49 -2.26
N SER A 237 -7.47 -0.50 -1.79
CA SER A 237 -7.80 -0.76 -0.38
C SER A 237 -7.14 0.18 0.63
N GLY A 238 -6.97 1.46 0.28
CA GLY A 238 -6.43 2.45 1.22
C GLY A 238 -6.48 3.88 0.69
N THR A 239 -6.74 4.82 1.58
CA THR A 239 -6.89 6.25 1.32
C THR A 239 -6.35 7.06 2.49
N VAL A 240 -6.24 8.37 2.33
CA VAL A 240 -5.86 9.31 3.41
C VAL A 240 -6.93 9.47 4.50
N LEU A 241 -8.15 8.96 4.28
CA LEU A 241 -9.25 9.08 5.24
C LEU A 241 -9.43 7.84 6.11
N ASN A 242 -8.83 6.71 5.74
CA ASN A 242 -8.80 5.55 6.63
C ASN A 242 -8.21 5.97 7.96
N HIS A 243 -8.86 5.63 9.07
CA HIS A 243 -8.45 6.12 10.37
C HIS A 243 -7.02 5.72 10.78
N TRP A 244 -6.50 4.62 10.23
CA TRP A 244 -5.14 4.15 10.44
C TRP A 244 -4.11 4.87 9.53
N ALA A 245 -4.53 5.71 8.59
CA ALA A 245 -3.63 6.44 7.70
C ALA A 245 -3.01 7.68 8.37
N LEU A 246 -3.67 8.26 9.38
CA LEU A 246 -3.19 9.46 10.07
C LEU A 246 -2.95 9.17 11.56
N THR A 247 -1.68 9.21 11.97
CA THR A 247 -1.27 9.00 13.36
C THR A 247 -1.74 10.15 14.25
N LYS A 248 -2.06 9.79 15.50
CA LYS A 248 -2.55 10.70 16.52
C LYS A 248 -1.56 10.78 17.67
N ASN A 249 -1.43 11.97 18.28
CA ASN A 249 -0.50 12.27 19.37
C ASN A 249 0.97 11.88 19.09
N PRO A 250 1.53 12.20 17.92
CA PRO A 250 2.86 11.73 17.56
C PRO A 250 3.98 12.26 18.48
N SER A 251 3.88 13.51 18.98
CA SER A 251 4.85 14.04 19.95
C SER A 251 4.86 13.25 21.26
N ASN A 252 3.70 12.75 21.71
CA ASN A 252 3.64 11.87 22.89
C ASN A 252 4.30 10.52 22.60
N ASN A 253 4.07 9.92 21.43
CA ASN A 253 4.73 8.66 21.04
C ASN A 253 6.26 8.84 21.00
N ALA A 254 6.76 9.99 20.52
CA ALA A 254 8.18 10.33 20.55
C ALA A 254 8.73 10.41 21.98
N LYS A 255 7.98 11.02 22.91
CA LYS A 255 8.37 11.10 24.33
C LYS A 255 8.37 9.74 25.01
N GLU A 256 7.35 8.90 24.78
CA GLU A 256 7.31 7.53 25.31
C GLU A 256 8.49 6.70 24.80
N LEU A 257 8.84 6.83 23.51
CA LEU A 257 10.04 6.21 22.96
C LEU A 257 11.31 6.71 23.67
N GLY A 258 11.39 8.02 23.93
CA GLY A 258 12.47 8.63 24.70
C GLY A 258 12.62 8.04 26.10
N LYS A 259 11.50 7.78 26.80
CA LYS A 259 11.50 7.15 28.14
C LYS A 259 12.09 5.75 28.10
N LEU A 260 11.76 4.95 27.09
CA LEU A 260 12.31 3.58 26.94
C LEU A 260 13.85 3.58 26.87
N PHE A 261 14.44 4.63 26.30
CA PHE A 261 15.89 4.80 26.18
C PHE A 261 16.50 5.79 27.18
N LYS A 262 15.73 6.23 28.19
CA LYS A 262 16.17 7.19 29.22
C LYS A 262 16.73 8.50 28.62
N CYS A 263 16.16 8.95 27.51
CA CYS A 263 16.51 10.22 26.90
C CYS A 263 15.93 11.40 27.69
N SER A 264 16.63 12.54 27.66
CA SER A 264 16.07 13.80 28.17
C SER A 264 14.86 14.21 27.33
N LEU A 265 13.79 14.62 28.01
CA LEU A 265 12.53 15.08 27.41
C LEU A 265 12.36 16.61 27.53
N GLU A 266 13.38 17.32 28.01
CA GLU A 266 13.31 18.77 28.24
C GLU A 266 13.07 19.56 26.94
N THR A 267 13.70 19.12 25.85
CA THR A 267 13.53 19.71 24.52
C THR A 267 13.51 18.62 23.44
N SER A 268 12.84 18.90 22.32
CA SER A 268 12.83 18.00 21.16
C SER A 268 14.25 17.75 20.62
N ASN A 269 15.13 18.75 20.66
CA ASN A 269 16.54 18.59 20.29
C ASN A 269 17.27 17.59 21.20
N ALA A 270 17.10 17.69 22.52
CA ALA A 270 17.73 16.77 23.47
C ALA A 270 17.23 15.33 23.27
N LEU A 271 15.92 15.16 23.10
CA LEU A 271 15.28 13.88 22.82
C LEU A 271 15.84 13.26 21.53
N VAL A 272 15.79 14.00 20.42
CA VAL A 272 16.19 13.48 19.10
C VAL A 272 17.69 13.21 19.04
N ASN A 273 18.53 14.05 19.63
CA ASN A 273 19.98 13.83 19.70
C ASN A 273 20.33 12.59 20.53
N CYS A 274 19.55 12.30 21.58
CA CYS A 274 19.70 11.04 22.31
C CYS A 274 19.26 9.83 21.47
N LEU A 275 18.09 9.88 20.82
CA LEU A 275 17.59 8.79 19.98
C LEU A 275 18.50 8.47 18.79
N LYS A 276 19.23 9.46 18.25
CA LYS A 276 20.25 9.24 17.21
C LYS A 276 21.43 8.40 17.67
N LYS A 277 21.75 8.41 18.97
CA LYS A 277 22.85 7.64 19.56
C LYS A 277 22.44 6.20 19.89
N VAL A 278 21.14 5.92 19.97
CA VAL A 278 20.62 4.56 20.17
C VAL A 278 20.86 3.74 18.90
N PRO A 279 21.29 2.46 18.97
CA PRO A 279 21.35 1.60 17.80
C PRO A 279 19.99 1.52 17.09
N ALA A 280 19.97 1.63 15.75
CA ALA A 280 18.74 1.68 14.97
C ALA A 280 17.86 0.45 15.15
N GLU A 281 18.50 -0.72 15.30
CA GLU A 281 17.84 -1.98 15.58
C GLU A 281 17.03 -1.90 16.89
N ASN A 282 17.63 -1.36 17.96
CA ASN A 282 16.93 -1.18 19.24
C ASN A 282 15.76 -0.19 19.10
N VAL A 283 15.97 0.92 18.38
CA VAL A 283 14.90 1.89 18.09
C VAL A 283 13.75 1.21 17.35
N THR A 284 14.04 0.38 16.36
CA THR A 284 13.03 -0.32 15.56
C THR A 284 12.33 -1.40 16.37
N LEU A 285 13.06 -2.17 17.19
CA LEU A 285 12.49 -3.17 18.07
C LEU A 285 11.55 -2.56 19.12
N ALA A 286 11.85 -1.33 19.57
CA ALA A 286 11.01 -0.60 20.53
C ALA A 286 9.59 -0.32 19.99
N LEU A 287 9.38 -0.34 18.67
CA LEU A 287 8.05 -0.24 18.05
C LEU A 287 7.07 -1.28 18.60
N GLY A 288 7.57 -2.47 18.96
CA GLY A 288 6.77 -3.53 19.58
C GLY A 288 6.06 -3.13 20.88
N ASN A 289 6.54 -2.09 21.59
CA ASN A 289 5.91 -1.56 22.81
C ASN A 289 4.71 -0.66 22.53
N PHE A 290 4.51 -0.27 21.27
CA PHE A 290 3.40 0.59 20.86
C PHE A 290 2.25 -0.20 20.25
N PHE A 291 2.44 -1.51 20.01
CA PHE A 291 1.35 -2.42 19.69
C PHE A 291 0.75 -2.97 20.99
N ILE A 292 -0.48 -2.54 21.27
CA ILE A 292 -1.21 -2.85 22.49
C ILE A 292 -1.94 -4.19 22.36
N PHE A 293 -2.51 -4.50 21.19
CA PHE A 293 -3.36 -5.68 21.00
C PHE A 293 -2.94 -6.51 19.79
N ALA A 294 -2.97 -7.84 19.95
CA ALA A 294 -2.60 -8.84 18.95
C ALA A 294 -1.26 -8.58 18.24
N ASN A 295 -0.31 -7.89 18.91
CA ASN A 295 0.95 -7.41 18.34
C ASN A 295 0.81 -6.62 17.02
N ALA A 296 -0.37 -6.04 16.76
CA ALA A 296 -0.72 -5.42 15.47
C ALA A 296 -1.54 -4.13 15.58
N PHE A 297 -2.14 -3.82 16.75
CA PHE A 297 -2.99 -2.64 16.93
C PHE A 297 -2.47 -1.72 18.04
N PRO A 298 -2.55 -0.38 17.87
CA PRO A 298 -2.92 0.33 16.64
C PRO A 298 -1.98 0.00 15.47
N SER A 299 -2.50 0.00 14.24
CA SER A 299 -1.76 -0.50 13.06
C SER A 299 -0.55 0.35 12.66
N SER A 300 -0.56 1.63 13.03
CA SER A 300 0.43 2.63 12.61
C SER A 300 0.75 3.63 13.75
N PRO A 301 1.35 3.17 14.86
CA PRO A 301 1.68 4.04 15.99
C PRO A 301 2.69 5.13 15.59
N PHE A 302 3.51 4.88 14.57
CA PHE A 302 4.33 5.86 13.88
C PHE A 302 3.98 5.77 12.39
N GLY A 303 3.34 6.82 11.88
CA GLY A 303 2.83 6.92 10.52
C GLY A 303 2.66 8.39 10.12
N PRO A 304 1.92 8.68 9.03
CA PRO A 304 1.72 10.04 8.56
C PRO A 304 1.09 10.97 9.61
N VAL A 305 1.56 12.21 9.68
CA VAL A 305 1.12 13.26 10.60
C VAL A 305 0.85 14.58 9.87
N ILE A 306 0.14 15.50 10.52
CA ILE A 306 0.01 16.88 10.03
C ILE A 306 1.25 17.65 10.48
N GLU A 307 1.93 18.32 9.55
CA GLU A 307 3.12 19.13 9.82
C GLU A 307 2.73 20.60 9.94
N ASN A 308 3.06 21.21 11.08
CA ASN A 308 2.81 22.63 11.32
C ASN A 308 3.83 23.49 10.55
N ASN A 309 3.35 24.42 9.72
CA ASN A 309 4.04 25.64 9.27
C ASN A 309 5.51 25.53 8.79
N GLY A 310 5.91 24.42 8.16
CA GLY A 310 7.21 24.32 7.46
C GLY A 310 7.08 24.61 5.96
N SER A 311 8.05 25.33 5.37
CA SER A 311 8.09 25.56 3.90
C SER A 311 8.24 24.29 3.07
N ASN A 312 8.64 23.18 3.69
CA ASN A 312 8.78 21.85 3.09
C ASN A 312 7.83 20.80 3.73
N ALA A 313 6.71 21.24 4.31
CA ALA A 313 5.70 20.33 4.83
C ALA A 313 5.12 19.45 3.71
N PHE A 314 5.13 18.13 3.90
CA PHE A 314 4.50 17.20 2.98
C PHE A 314 2.97 17.25 3.13
N LEU A 315 2.46 17.25 4.37
CA LEU A 315 1.04 17.35 4.69
C LEU A 315 0.81 18.51 5.66
N ASN A 316 0.27 19.62 5.15
CA ASN A 316 0.14 20.88 5.90
C ASN A 316 -1.22 21.08 6.60
N ASP A 317 -2.20 20.22 6.35
CA ASP A 317 -3.52 20.29 6.97
C ASP A 317 -4.17 18.91 7.00
N HIS A 318 -5.29 18.78 7.69
CA HIS A 318 -6.03 17.53 7.79
C HIS A 318 -6.56 17.10 6.41
N PRO A 319 -6.35 15.84 5.97
CA PRO A 319 -6.75 15.37 4.64
C PRO A 319 -8.23 15.62 4.29
N TYR A 320 -9.14 15.38 5.24
CA TYR A 320 -10.56 15.69 5.08
C TYR A 320 -10.83 17.16 4.73
N LYS A 321 -10.09 18.10 5.33
CA LYS A 321 -10.23 19.53 5.07
C LYS A 321 -9.67 19.88 3.69
N LEU A 322 -8.49 19.36 3.34
CA LEU A 322 -7.89 19.55 2.01
C LEU A 322 -8.82 19.07 0.89
N LEU A 323 -9.42 17.89 1.05
CA LEU A 323 -10.41 17.35 0.12
C LEU A 323 -11.66 18.23 0.02
N LYS A 324 -12.22 18.68 1.15
CA LYS A 324 -13.40 19.57 1.15
C LYS A 324 -13.14 20.93 0.50
N GLU A 325 -11.94 21.45 0.65
CA GLU A 325 -11.54 22.75 0.09
C GLU A 325 -11.03 22.65 -1.36
N GLY A 326 -10.96 21.43 -1.93
CA GLY A 326 -10.44 21.21 -3.28
C GLY A 326 -8.95 21.47 -3.43
N LYS A 327 -8.18 21.40 -2.33
CA LYS A 327 -6.71 21.53 -2.32
C LYS A 327 -6.07 20.21 -2.70
N ILE A 328 -6.18 19.87 -3.99
CA ILE A 328 -5.69 18.62 -4.56
C ILE A 328 -4.79 18.88 -5.78
N ASN A 329 -3.89 17.94 -6.06
CA ASN A 329 -3.26 17.76 -7.36
C ASN A 329 -4.28 17.03 -8.27
N ASP A 330 -4.84 17.75 -9.24
CA ASP A 330 -5.95 17.27 -10.06
C ASP A 330 -5.46 16.36 -11.20
N TYR A 331 -5.55 15.04 -10.98
CA TYR A 331 -5.17 13.98 -11.92
C TYR A 331 -6.21 12.84 -11.92
N PRO A 332 -6.32 12.02 -12.98
CA PRO A 332 -7.16 10.84 -12.97
C PRO A 332 -6.80 9.88 -11.83
N TRP A 333 -7.77 9.36 -11.10
CA TRP A 333 -7.54 8.51 -9.93
C TRP A 333 -8.49 7.30 -9.91
N ILE A 334 -7.97 6.13 -9.54
CA ILE A 334 -8.75 4.93 -9.24
C ILE A 334 -8.62 4.64 -7.75
N SER A 335 -9.73 4.34 -7.08
CA SER A 335 -9.73 3.80 -5.72
C SER A 335 -10.55 2.52 -5.65
N SER A 336 -10.32 1.69 -4.63
CA SER A 336 -11.05 0.44 -4.51
C SER A 336 -11.10 -0.11 -3.10
N ASN A 337 -12.00 -1.08 -2.94
CA ASN A 337 -11.99 -2.04 -1.86
C ASN A 337 -12.29 -3.44 -2.38
N VAL A 338 -11.87 -4.44 -1.62
CA VAL A 338 -12.29 -5.84 -1.82
C VAL A 338 -13.47 -6.20 -0.91
N ARG A 339 -14.12 -7.35 -1.13
CA ARG A 339 -15.30 -7.76 -0.33
C ARG A 339 -14.98 -7.98 1.15
N ASP A 340 -13.92 -8.71 1.47
CA ASP A 340 -13.65 -9.21 2.82
C ASP A 340 -12.38 -8.62 3.43
N GLU A 341 -12.15 -7.31 3.23
CA GLU A 341 -10.97 -6.56 3.75
C GLU A 341 -10.63 -6.90 5.20
N GLY A 342 -11.65 -7.04 6.05
CA GLY A 342 -11.55 -7.29 7.48
C GLY A 342 -10.90 -8.62 7.86
N ILE A 343 -10.72 -9.57 6.93
CA ILE A 343 -10.06 -10.85 7.24
C ILE A 343 -8.61 -10.69 7.64
N VAL A 344 -7.86 -9.76 7.05
CA VAL A 344 -6.46 -9.50 7.42
C VAL A 344 -6.32 -9.01 8.86
N PRO A 345 -6.99 -7.92 9.29
CA PRO A 345 -6.89 -7.45 10.66
C PRO A 345 -7.42 -8.47 11.68
N ILE A 346 -8.47 -9.23 11.35
CA ILE A 346 -8.96 -10.34 12.20
C ILE A 346 -8.00 -11.52 12.22
N GLY A 347 -7.30 -11.76 11.11
CA GLY A 347 -6.29 -12.80 10.96
C GLY A 347 -5.21 -12.75 12.03
N PHE A 348 -4.81 -11.56 12.49
CA PHE A 348 -3.90 -11.41 13.62
C PHE A 348 -4.48 -11.93 14.94
N PHE A 349 -5.77 -11.67 15.22
CA PHE A 349 -6.43 -12.24 16.40
C PHE A 349 -6.55 -13.77 16.31
N ILE A 350 -6.76 -14.32 15.10
CA ILE A 350 -6.81 -15.77 14.88
C ILE A 350 -5.43 -16.40 15.07
N LEU A 351 -4.41 -15.90 14.35
CA LEU A 351 -3.06 -16.47 14.34
C LEU A 351 -2.41 -16.49 15.72
N PHE A 352 -2.64 -15.44 16.50
CA PHE A 352 -2.07 -15.30 17.84
C PHE A 352 -2.99 -15.80 18.96
N GLY A 353 -4.17 -16.35 18.64
CA GLY A 353 -5.10 -16.91 19.63
C GLY A 353 -5.80 -15.87 20.51
N HIS A 354 -5.91 -14.62 20.06
CA HIS A 354 -6.52 -13.50 20.79
C HIS A 354 -8.01 -13.27 20.47
N LEU A 355 -8.66 -14.16 19.71
CA LEU A 355 -10.11 -14.05 19.48
C LEU A 355 -10.96 -14.04 20.78
N PRO A 356 -10.70 -14.91 21.79
CA PRO A 356 -11.44 -14.85 23.06
C PRO A 356 -11.20 -13.55 23.83
N GLU A 357 -10.00 -12.98 23.74
CA GLU A 357 -9.67 -11.69 24.36
C GLU A 357 -10.52 -10.55 23.78
N LEU A 358 -10.75 -10.56 22.46
CA LEU A 358 -11.62 -9.59 21.80
C LEU A 358 -13.07 -9.66 22.29
N GLU A 359 -13.57 -10.85 22.62
CA GLU A 359 -14.90 -11.01 23.18
C GLU A 359 -14.97 -10.46 24.61
N VAL A 360 -14.03 -10.86 25.47
CA VAL A 360 -14.00 -10.49 26.90
C VAL A 360 -13.83 -8.99 27.07
N TYR A 361 -12.90 -8.40 26.33
CA TYR A 361 -12.54 -6.99 26.45
C TYR A 361 -13.15 -6.13 25.35
N TRP A 362 -14.26 -6.56 24.74
CA TRP A 362 -14.88 -5.88 23.60
C TRP A 362 -15.00 -4.36 23.77
N ASN A 363 -15.51 -3.90 24.91
CA ASN A 363 -15.71 -2.47 25.15
C ASN A 363 -14.41 -1.68 25.33
N ASP A 364 -13.35 -2.34 25.79
CA ASP A 364 -12.05 -1.74 26.05
C ASP A 364 -11.16 -1.75 24.80
N LEU A 365 -11.19 -2.83 24.02
CA LEU A 365 -10.33 -3.02 22.84
C LEU A 365 -10.85 -2.32 21.60
N LEU A 366 -12.16 -2.43 21.34
CA LEU A 366 -12.75 -1.99 20.08
C LEU A 366 -12.52 -0.50 19.77
N PRO A 367 -12.55 0.43 20.76
CA PRO A 367 -12.19 1.82 20.52
C PRO A 367 -10.78 2.02 19.94
N TYR A 368 -9.80 1.19 20.32
CA TYR A 368 -8.44 1.27 19.79
C TYR A 368 -8.35 0.61 18.41
N VAL A 369 -8.89 -0.60 18.28
CA VAL A 369 -8.81 -1.41 17.06
C VAL A 369 -9.53 -0.71 15.90
N LEU A 370 -10.71 -0.14 16.16
CA LEU A 370 -11.52 0.60 15.19
C LEU A 370 -11.27 2.12 15.20
N GLY A 371 -10.27 2.58 15.96
CA GLY A 371 -9.78 3.96 15.93
C GLY A 371 -10.81 5.04 16.28
N TYR A 372 -11.66 4.79 17.27
CA TYR A 372 -12.57 5.81 17.82
C TYR A 372 -12.26 6.20 19.28
N TYR A 373 -11.24 5.61 19.90
CA TYR A 373 -10.83 5.96 21.26
C TYR A 373 -10.53 7.46 21.39
N GLN A 374 -9.64 8.01 20.56
CA GLN A 374 -9.20 9.40 20.69
C GLN A 374 -10.16 10.42 20.08
N SER A 375 -11.21 9.98 19.36
CA SER A 375 -12.16 10.87 18.68
C SER A 375 -13.51 10.97 19.40
N THR A 376 -13.71 10.25 20.50
CA THR A 376 -14.99 10.20 21.22
C THR A 376 -14.80 10.28 22.74
N SER A 377 -15.82 10.78 23.44
CA SER A 377 -15.87 10.79 24.90
C SER A 377 -16.01 9.37 25.46
N GLU A 378 -15.62 9.14 26.72
CA GLU A 378 -15.75 7.83 27.35
C GLU A 378 -17.19 7.30 27.35
N THR A 379 -18.16 8.17 27.64
CA THR A 379 -19.59 7.84 27.60
C THR A 379 -20.06 7.44 26.20
N ASP A 380 -19.56 8.11 25.16
CA ASP A 380 -19.90 7.77 23.78
C ASP A 380 -19.27 6.45 23.34
N ARG A 381 -18.03 6.16 23.79
CA ARG A 381 -17.30 4.93 23.43
C ARG A 381 -18.10 3.68 23.80
N LEU A 382 -18.59 3.59 25.03
CA LEU A 382 -19.39 2.46 25.49
C LEU A 382 -20.66 2.30 24.65
N GLY A 383 -21.36 3.41 24.39
CA GLY A 383 -22.56 3.41 23.55
C GLY A 383 -22.26 2.97 22.10
N ILE A 384 -21.13 3.38 21.54
CA ILE A 384 -20.69 2.96 20.20
C ILE A 384 -20.35 1.47 20.18
N SER A 385 -19.53 0.99 21.11
CA SER A 385 -19.14 -0.42 21.22
C SER A 385 -20.36 -1.34 21.31
N TYR A 386 -21.37 -0.96 22.13
CA TYR A 386 -22.62 -1.70 22.22
C TYR A 386 -23.40 -1.72 20.89
N ARG A 387 -23.58 -0.56 20.26
CA ARG A 387 -24.30 -0.47 18.97
C ARG A 387 -23.62 -1.25 17.86
N LEU A 388 -22.28 -1.31 17.86
CA LEU A 388 -21.53 -2.11 16.89
C LEU A 388 -21.73 -3.62 17.13
N LYS A 389 -21.69 -4.07 18.39
CA LYS A 389 -21.94 -5.48 18.73
C LYS A 389 -23.37 -5.89 18.41
N ASP A 390 -24.34 -5.04 18.73
CA ASP A 390 -25.75 -5.25 18.37
C ASP A 390 -25.93 -5.33 16.85
N ARG A 391 -25.44 -4.32 16.11
CA ARG A 391 -25.62 -4.25 14.65
C ARG A 391 -24.98 -5.37 13.86
N TYR A 392 -23.75 -5.77 14.20
CA TYR A 392 -22.99 -6.73 13.38
C TYR A 392 -23.04 -8.15 13.94
N MET A 393 -23.09 -8.30 15.27
CA MET A 393 -23.05 -9.60 15.93
C MET A 393 -24.42 -10.05 16.45
N ASN A 394 -25.45 -9.19 16.40
CA ASN A 394 -26.75 -9.42 17.07
C ASN A 394 -26.58 -9.77 18.55
N THR A 395 -25.62 -9.13 19.22
CA THR A 395 -25.21 -9.40 20.62
C THR A 395 -24.70 -10.83 20.91
N ASN A 396 -24.52 -11.66 19.89
CA ASN A 396 -23.93 -12.99 20.07
C ASN A 396 -22.46 -12.91 20.49
N TYR A 397 -22.01 -13.93 21.22
CA TYR A 397 -20.58 -14.14 21.51
C TYR A 397 -19.78 -14.30 20.21
N ILE A 398 -18.60 -13.69 20.14
CA ILE A 398 -17.66 -13.93 19.05
C ILE A 398 -17.17 -15.37 19.11
N THR A 399 -17.41 -16.12 18.03
CA THR A 399 -16.96 -17.50 17.86
C THR A 399 -16.41 -17.67 16.45
N SER A 400 -15.75 -18.80 16.18
CA SER A 400 -15.40 -19.18 14.81
C SER A 400 -16.64 -19.29 13.90
N GLY A 401 -17.81 -19.63 14.45
CA GLY A 401 -19.04 -19.83 13.71
C GLY A 401 -19.70 -18.55 13.17
N ASN A 402 -19.37 -17.38 13.73
CA ASN A 402 -19.90 -16.08 13.28
C ASN A 402 -18.80 -15.11 12.81
N ILE A 403 -17.65 -15.64 12.41
CA ILE A 403 -16.49 -14.84 12.02
C ILE A 403 -16.76 -13.89 10.84
N TYR A 404 -17.63 -14.26 9.90
CA TYR A 404 -18.01 -13.40 8.77
C TYR A 404 -18.69 -12.09 9.21
N SER A 405 -19.46 -12.10 10.29
CA SER A 405 -20.04 -10.88 10.86
C SER A 405 -18.96 -9.92 11.38
N LEU A 406 -17.93 -10.49 12.03
CA LEU A 406 -16.79 -9.72 12.51
C LEU A 406 -15.96 -9.17 11.34
N ILE A 407 -15.71 -10.00 10.32
CA ILE A 407 -15.05 -9.60 9.06
C ILE A 407 -15.77 -8.40 8.46
N LYS A 408 -17.10 -8.46 8.35
CA LYS A 408 -17.89 -7.35 7.82
C LYS A 408 -17.71 -6.06 8.64
N LEU A 409 -17.73 -6.12 9.97
CA LEU A 409 -17.50 -4.95 10.82
C LEU A 409 -16.15 -4.30 10.53
N PHE A 410 -15.09 -5.11 10.45
CA PHE A 410 -13.73 -4.63 10.21
C PHE A 410 -13.57 -4.12 8.77
N THR A 411 -14.18 -4.78 7.78
CA THR A 411 -14.24 -4.29 6.39
C THR A 411 -14.86 -2.91 6.34
N ASP A 412 -16.07 -2.75 6.91
CA ASP A 412 -16.82 -1.51 6.85
C ASP A 412 -16.04 -0.37 7.51
N ARG A 413 -15.52 -0.60 8.71
CA ARG A 413 -14.91 0.44 9.52
C ARG A 413 -13.48 0.79 9.13
N LEU A 414 -12.64 -0.19 8.85
CA LEU A 414 -11.21 0.03 8.61
C LEU A 414 -10.95 0.45 7.15
N PHE A 415 -11.83 0.08 6.22
CA PHE A 415 -11.57 0.21 4.78
C PHE A 415 -12.73 0.88 4.03
N LEU A 416 -13.90 0.23 3.96
CA LEU A 416 -14.93 0.56 2.98
C LEU A 416 -15.58 1.93 3.20
N VAL A 417 -16.00 2.27 4.43
CA VAL A 417 -16.69 3.54 4.70
C VAL A 417 -15.78 4.74 4.40
N ASP A 418 -14.52 4.68 4.84
CA ASP A 418 -13.55 5.75 4.61
C ASP A 418 -13.08 5.79 3.14
N GLY A 419 -13.00 4.63 2.48
CA GLY A 419 -12.69 4.51 1.04
C GLY A 419 -13.75 5.16 0.15
N ILE A 420 -15.02 4.83 0.36
CA ILE A 420 -16.15 5.44 -0.35
C ILE A 420 -16.19 6.95 -0.09
N LYS A 421 -16.05 7.37 1.18
CA LYS A 421 -16.05 8.79 1.55
C LYS A 421 -14.92 9.57 0.87
N ALA A 422 -13.73 8.99 0.79
CA ALA A 422 -12.59 9.57 0.10
C ALA A 422 -12.86 9.71 -1.41
N ALA A 423 -13.36 8.66 -2.06
CA ALA A 423 -13.73 8.66 -3.48
C ALA A 423 -14.76 9.74 -3.80
N SER A 424 -15.85 9.83 -3.03
CA SER A 424 -16.89 10.83 -3.22
C SER A 424 -16.38 12.26 -2.98
N LEU A 425 -15.55 12.49 -1.95
CA LEU A 425 -15.00 13.83 -1.69
C LEU A 425 -14.02 14.28 -2.78
N GLN A 426 -13.14 13.38 -3.23
CA GLN A 426 -12.21 13.66 -4.33
C GLN A 426 -12.98 13.96 -5.63
N ALA A 427 -13.97 13.13 -5.99
CA ALA A 427 -14.76 13.29 -7.21
C ALA A 427 -15.52 14.64 -7.26
N LYS A 428 -16.00 15.12 -6.10
CA LYS A 428 -16.69 16.43 -6.00
C LYS A 428 -15.81 17.60 -6.40
N VAL A 429 -14.51 17.56 -6.06
CA VAL A 429 -13.59 18.71 -6.25
C VAL A 429 -12.68 18.56 -7.45
N ALA A 430 -12.41 17.33 -7.91
CA ALA A 430 -11.58 17.05 -9.06
C ALA A 430 -12.26 17.43 -10.38
N LYS A 431 -11.46 17.91 -11.34
CA LYS A 431 -11.90 18.07 -12.73
C LYS A 431 -11.56 16.82 -13.53
N SER A 432 -10.46 16.14 -13.16
CA SER A 432 -10.08 14.85 -13.71
C SER A 432 -11.05 13.74 -13.30
N PRO A 433 -11.20 12.68 -14.13
CA PRO A 433 -12.08 11.56 -13.80
C PRO A 433 -11.57 10.78 -12.59
N ASN A 434 -12.49 10.39 -11.71
CA ASN A 434 -12.22 9.53 -10.58
C ASN A 434 -13.01 8.24 -10.76
N TYR A 435 -12.40 7.09 -10.57
CA TYR A 435 -13.01 5.79 -10.74
C TYR A 435 -12.98 5.03 -9.42
N TYR A 436 -13.96 4.16 -9.25
CA TYR A 436 -14.02 3.24 -8.12
C TYR A 436 -14.31 1.83 -8.63
N TYR A 437 -13.64 0.81 -8.08
CA TYR A 437 -14.07 -0.57 -8.24
C TYR A 437 -14.26 -1.27 -6.90
N PHE A 438 -15.18 -2.23 -6.90
CA PHE A 438 -15.37 -3.17 -5.81
C PHE A 438 -15.01 -4.58 -6.30
N PHE A 439 -13.97 -5.15 -5.71
CA PHE A 439 -13.43 -6.45 -6.12
C PHE A 439 -14.02 -7.57 -5.25
N ASP A 440 -14.66 -8.52 -5.90
CA ASP A 440 -15.46 -9.60 -5.31
C ASP A 440 -15.15 -10.94 -5.99
N TYR A 441 -13.98 -11.04 -6.60
CA TYR A 441 -13.51 -12.27 -7.21
C TYR A 441 -12.67 -13.06 -6.21
N HIS A 442 -13.03 -14.33 -6.02
CA HIS A 442 -12.30 -15.25 -5.15
C HIS A 442 -11.16 -15.89 -5.95
N LEU A 443 -9.92 -15.59 -5.57
CA LEU A 443 -8.73 -16.28 -6.08
C LEU A 443 -8.69 -17.70 -5.56
N ASP A 444 -7.97 -18.59 -6.26
CA ASP A 444 -7.80 -19.97 -5.79
C ASP A 444 -6.93 -20.05 -4.52
N LEU A 445 -5.99 -19.12 -4.36
CA LEU A 445 -5.14 -18.98 -3.18
C LEU A 445 -5.22 -17.56 -2.61
N PRO A 446 -6.36 -17.21 -1.98
CA PRO A 446 -6.51 -15.91 -1.36
C PRO A 446 -5.56 -15.77 -0.18
N VAL A 447 -5.30 -14.53 0.26
CA VAL A 447 -4.59 -14.32 1.53
C VAL A 447 -5.40 -14.98 2.66
N SER A 448 -4.85 -16.02 3.28
CA SER A 448 -5.54 -16.79 4.32
C SER A 448 -4.67 -16.98 5.57
N PHE A 449 -5.25 -16.73 6.74
CA PHE A 449 -4.59 -16.81 8.04
C PHE A 449 -4.81 -18.18 8.71
N LYS A 450 -4.62 -19.26 7.95
CA LYS A 450 -4.99 -20.64 8.34
C LYS A 450 -6.48 -20.82 8.69
N ALA A 451 -7.33 -19.92 8.22
CA ALA A 451 -8.77 -20.05 8.33
C ALA A 451 -9.30 -20.67 7.04
N ASN A 452 -10.01 -21.80 7.14
CA ASN A 452 -10.67 -22.45 5.99
C ASN A 452 -11.94 -21.66 5.62
N LEU A 453 -11.77 -20.42 5.18
CA LEU A 453 -12.84 -19.47 4.86
C LEU A 453 -12.81 -19.12 3.39
N THR A 454 -13.98 -19.01 2.77
CA THR A 454 -14.14 -18.53 1.39
C THR A 454 -14.25 -17.00 1.42
N VAL A 455 -13.11 -16.32 1.28
CA VAL A 455 -13.01 -14.86 1.40
C VAL A 455 -12.36 -14.22 0.17
N VAL A 456 -12.63 -12.94 -0.05
CA VAL A 456 -11.85 -12.06 -0.96
C VAL A 456 -11.07 -11.09 -0.07
N ALA A 457 -9.84 -11.47 0.23
CA ALA A 457 -9.04 -10.88 1.29
C ALA A 457 -8.35 -9.58 0.85
N HIS A 458 -8.07 -8.71 1.82
CA HIS A 458 -7.28 -7.50 1.60
C HIS A 458 -5.96 -7.82 0.90
N GLY A 459 -5.73 -7.20 -0.27
CA GLY A 459 -4.57 -7.43 -1.12
C GLY A 459 -4.78 -8.44 -2.27
N ASP A 460 -5.87 -9.21 -2.31
CA ASP A 460 -6.08 -10.19 -3.38
C ASP A 460 -6.09 -9.52 -4.78
N ASP A 461 -6.58 -8.30 -4.90
CA ASP A 461 -6.58 -7.53 -6.16
C ASP A 461 -5.22 -6.91 -6.52
N SER A 462 -4.30 -6.72 -5.57
CA SER A 462 -2.91 -6.32 -5.86
C SER A 462 -2.06 -7.51 -6.29
N ARG A 463 -2.32 -8.69 -5.71
CA ARG A 463 -1.61 -9.94 -5.97
C ARG A 463 -1.79 -10.47 -7.39
N ILE A 464 -2.77 -9.99 -8.15
CA ILE A 464 -2.96 -10.30 -9.57
C ILE A 464 -2.21 -9.36 -10.51
N LEU A 465 -1.59 -8.28 -10.00
CA LEU A 465 -0.69 -7.40 -10.76
C LEU A 465 0.78 -7.78 -10.57
N TYR A 466 1.15 -8.18 -9.35
CA TYR A 466 2.52 -8.46 -8.94
C TYR A 466 2.67 -9.91 -8.50
N HIS A 467 3.87 -10.46 -8.65
CA HIS A 467 4.18 -11.76 -8.07
C HIS A 467 4.56 -11.56 -6.60
N GLU A 468 3.56 -11.39 -5.75
CA GLU A 468 3.76 -11.24 -4.31
C GLU A 468 4.21 -12.56 -3.66
N THR A 469 4.93 -12.48 -2.55
CA THR A 469 5.39 -13.65 -1.81
C THR A 469 4.20 -14.52 -1.39
N GLY A 470 4.22 -15.80 -1.79
CA GLY A 470 3.14 -16.75 -1.51
C GLY A 470 2.11 -16.89 -2.63
N ASN A 471 2.24 -16.17 -3.75
CA ASN A 471 1.50 -16.49 -4.97
C ASN A 471 1.92 -17.88 -5.51
N PRO A 472 0.99 -18.63 -6.15
CA PRO A 472 1.36 -19.87 -6.81
C PRO A 472 2.23 -19.60 -8.05
N SER A 473 3.11 -20.55 -8.36
CA SER A 473 3.94 -20.49 -9.57
C SER A 473 3.13 -20.68 -10.86
N ILE A 474 1.95 -21.31 -10.77
CA ILE A 474 1.02 -21.54 -11.88
C ILE A 474 -0.36 -21.15 -11.39
N LEU A 475 -1.00 -20.23 -12.12
CA LEU A 475 -2.38 -19.82 -11.86
C LEU A 475 -3.37 -20.76 -12.55
N SER A 476 -4.58 -20.89 -12.00
CA SER A 476 -5.66 -21.55 -12.74
C SER A 476 -6.09 -20.74 -13.95
N GLU A 477 -6.86 -21.35 -14.84
CA GLU A 477 -7.37 -20.67 -16.04
C GLU A 477 -8.21 -19.42 -15.68
N SER A 478 -8.97 -19.46 -14.58
CA SER A 478 -9.79 -18.32 -14.15
C SER A 478 -8.93 -17.20 -13.58
N ASP A 479 -7.94 -17.53 -12.74
CA ASP A 479 -6.99 -16.56 -12.17
C ASP A 479 -6.10 -15.96 -13.26
N GLU A 480 -5.71 -16.73 -14.28
CA GLU A 480 -5.01 -16.23 -15.47
C GLU A 480 -5.83 -15.18 -16.21
N LYS A 481 -7.13 -15.43 -16.43
CA LYS A 481 -8.03 -14.47 -17.08
C LYS A 481 -8.21 -13.22 -16.24
N MET A 482 -8.34 -13.36 -14.92
CA MET A 482 -8.47 -12.21 -14.00
C MET A 482 -7.18 -11.37 -13.96
N LYS A 483 -6.03 -12.03 -13.86
CA LYS A 483 -4.71 -11.39 -13.95
C LYS A 483 -4.56 -10.62 -15.25
N ASN A 484 -4.87 -11.24 -16.40
CA ASN A 484 -4.80 -10.58 -17.70
C ASN A 484 -5.72 -9.34 -17.77
N LEU A 485 -6.95 -9.46 -17.27
CA LEU A 485 -7.89 -8.34 -17.18
C LEU A 485 -7.32 -7.17 -16.37
N PHE A 486 -6.70 -7.44 -15.22
CA PHE A 486 -6.17 -6.39 -14.35
C PHE A 486 -4.90 -5.74 -14.88
N ILE A 487 -3.98 -6.50 -15.49
CA ILE A 487 -2.80 -5.90 -16.13
C ILE A 487 -3.18 -5.09 -17.37
N ASP A 488 -4.22 -5.48 -18.11
CA ASP A 488 -4.81 -4.70 -19.20
C ASP A 488 -5.36 -3.37 -18.67
N LEU A 489 -6.18 -3.43 -17.61
CA LEU A 489 -6.74 -2.27 -16.94
C LEU A 489 -5.66 -1.27 -16.52
N VAL A 490 -4.59 -1.73 -15.86
CA VAL A 490 -3.49 -0.87 -15.42
C VAL A 490 -2.74 -0.26 -16.61
N TYR A 491 -2.47 -1.04 -17.66
CA TYR A 491 -1.80 -0.58 -18.87
C TYR A 491 -2.62 0.49 -19.61
N ASP A 492 -3.92 0.26 -19.77
CA ASP A 492 -4.84 1.19 -20.43
C ASP A 492 -5.00 2.47 -19.61
N PHE A 493 -5.17 2.35 -18.29
CA PHE A 493 -5.24 3.49 -17.40
C PHE A 493 -3.98 4.36 -17.48
N ALA A 494 -2.80 3.75 -17.45
CA ALA A 494 -1.55 4.48 -17.57
C ALA A 494 -1.39 5.20 -18.91
N SER A 495 -1.98 4.66 -19.97
CA SER A 495 -1.91 5.22 -21.33
C SER A 495 -2.84 6.42 -21.51
N SER A 496 -4.12 6.28 -21.16
CA SER A 496 -5.16 7.29 -21.49
C SER A 496 -5.67 8.05 -20.27
N GLY A 497 -5.70 7.42 -19.09
CA GLY A 497 -6.40 7.93 -17.91
C GLY A 497 -7.93 7.76 -17.94
N THR A 498 -8.47 7.13 -18.99
CA THR A 498 -9.89 6.81 -19.16
C THR A 498 -10.05 5.33 -19.45
N LEU A 499 -11.03 4.68 -18.82
CA LEU A 499 -11.14 3.22 -18.88
C LEU A 499 -12.40 2.74 -19.59
N THR A 500 -12.19 1.77 -20.48
CA THR A 500 -13.21 0.85 -20.97
C THR A 500 -12.70 -0.55 -20.64
N VAL A 501 -13.49 -1.36 -19.95
CA VAL A 501 -13.09 -2.71 -19.54
C VAL A 501 -14.00 -3.71 -20.24
N LYS A 502 -13.44 -4.54 -21.14
CA LYS A 502 -14.20 -5.55 -21.91
C LYS A 502 -15.42 -4.96 -22.65
N GLY A 503 -15.28 -3.75 -23.20
CA GLY A 503 -16.37 -3.04 -23.89
C GLY A 503 -17.41 -2.39 -22.96
N VAL A 504 -17.26 -2.52 -21.64
CA VAL A 504 -18.03 -1.76 -20.65
C VAL A 504 -17.33 -0.43 -20.41
N GLU A 505 -18.00 0.67 -20.76
CA GLU A 505 -17.54 2.01 -20.40
C GLU A 505 -17.52 2.15 -18.87
N TRP A 506 -16.37 2.48 -18.30
CA TRP A 506 -16.26 2.73 -16.87
C TRP A 506 -16.62 4.18 -16.61
N THR A 507 -17.82 4.43 -16.08
CA THR A 507 -18.22 5.80 -15.75
C THR A 507 -17.53 6.28 -14.49
N PRO A 508 -17.02 7.52 -14.44
CA PRO A 508 -16.45 8.10 -13.23
C PRO A 508 -17.44 8.13 -12.07
N VAL A 509 -16.92 8.14 -10.84
CA VAL A 509 -17.67 8.37 -9.61
C VAL A 509 -18.51 9.64 -9.74
N SER A 510 -19.79 9.52 -9.40
CA SER A 510 -20.72 10.63 -9.43
C SER A 510 -20.25 11.80 -8.56
N LYS A 511 -20.45 13.02 -9.06
CA LYS A 511 -20.25 14.25 -8.29
C LYS A 511 -21.41 14.56 -7.35
N LEU A 512 -22.53 13.83 -7.46
CA LEU A 512 -23.68 13.99 -6.60
C LEU A 512 -23.36 13.53 -5.17
N GLU A 513 -24.05 14.13 -4.22
CA GLU A 513 -23.92 13.73 -2.83
C GLU A 513 -24.55 12.36 -2.60
N ASP A 514 -23.87 11.51 -1.81
CA ASP A 514 -24.33 10.18 -1.39
C ASP A 514 -24.54 9.13 -2.52
N ALA A 515 -24.07 9.42 -3.74
CA ALA A 515 -24.04 8.47 -4.87
C ALA A 515 -22.60 7.95 -5.12
N LEU A 516 -22.46 6.64 -5.35
CA LEU A 516 -21.19 6.00 -5.70
C LEU A 516 -21.36 5.13 -6.95
N ASP A 517 -20.94 5.64 -8.10
CA ASP A 517 -20.83 4.82 -9.29
C ASP A 517 -19.52 4.02 -9.23
N PHE A 518 -19.59 2.70 -9.39
CA PHE A 518 -18.42 1.83 -9.32
C PHE A 518 -18.48 0.63 -10.26
N MET A 519 -17.30 0.12 -10.63
CA MET A 519 -17.17 -1.13 -11.35
C MET A 519 -17.19 -2.31 -10.37
N HIS A 520 -18.17 -3.20 -10.47
CA HIS A 520 -18.19 -4.45 -9.71
C HIS A 520 -17.47 -5.54 -10.52
N ILE A 521 -16.41 -6.09 -9.94
CA ILE A 521 -15.59 -7.13 -10.57
C ILE A 521 -15.70 -8.40 -9.73
N SER A 522 -16.52 -9.35 -10.17
CA SER A 522 -16.80 -10.62 -9.46
C SER A 522 -16.24 -11.85 -10.19
N GLY A 523 -15.61 -11.63 -11.34
CA GLY A 523 -15.01 -12.66 -12.17
C GLY A 523 -14.50 -12.09 -13.49
N PRO A 524 -13.65 -12.82 -14.22
CA PRO A 524 -12.96 -12.32 -15.40
C PRO A 524 -13.91 -11.90 -16.54
N ASP A 525 -15.08 -12.55 -16.60
CA ASP A 525 -16.16 -12.24 -17.54
C ASP A 525 -17.42 -11.70 -16.84
N LYS A 526 -17.32 -11.38 -15.54
CA LYS A 526 -18.42 -10.91 -14.68
C LYS A 526 -18.11 -9.52 -14.13
N ILE A 527 -18.14 -8.56 -15.05
CA ILE A 527 -17.81 -7.16 -14.81
C ILE A 527 -19.02 -6.32 -15.18
N ARG A 528 -19.41 -5.39 -14.31
CA ARG A 528 -20.54 -4.49 -14.58
C ARG A 528 -20.38 -3.17 -13.85
N MET A 529 -20.82 -2.08 -14.50
CA MET A 529 -21.02 -0.83 -13.81
C MET A 529 -22.25 -0.90 -12.90
N VAL A 530 -22.07 -0.51 -11.66
CA VAL A 530 -23.14 -0.26 -10.69
C VAL A 530 -23.28 1.25 -10.58
N LYS A 531 -24.43 1.77 -11.00
CA LYS A 531 -24.77 3.19 -10.90
C LYS A 531 -25.78 3.38 -9.79
N ASP A 532 -25.64 4.48 -9.04
CA ASP A 532 -26.52 4.83 -7.92
C ASP A 532 -26.91 3.58 -7.10
N PRO A 533 -25.93 2.80 -6.60
CA PRO A 533 -26.23 1.65 -5.79
C PRO A 533 -27.13 2.14 -4.65
N PRO A 534 -28.18 1.40 -4.29
CA PRO A 534 -29.12 1.87 -3.30
C PRO A 534 -28.39 2.08 -1.97
N LEU A 535 -27.96 3.30 -1.71
CA LEU A 535 -27.21 3.70 -0.55
C LEU A 535 -28.13 4.61 0.24
N VAL A 536 -28.63 4.11 1.37
CA VAL A 536 -29.43 4.93 2.27
C VAL A 536 -28.52 5.47 3.35
N LYS A 537 -28.45 6.80 3.42
CA LYS A 537 -27.88 7.51 4.55
C LYS A 537 -28.79 7.39 5.75
N THR A 538 -28.26 6.87 6.84
CA THR A 538 -28.93 6.76 8.14
C THR A 538 -28.18 7.62 9.15
N SER A 539 -28.78 7.85 10.32
CA SER A 539 -28.09 8.46 11.47
C SER A 539 -26.87 7.65 11.97
N LEU A 540 -26.71 6.41 11.48
CA LEU A 540 -25.65 5.47 11.84
C LEU A 540 -24.63 5.24 10.70
N GLY A 541 -24.73 5.97 9.59
CA GLY A 541 -23.87 5.81 8.41
C GLY A 541 -24.66 5.34 7.18
N PHE A 542 -23.96 4.81 6.17
CA PHE A 542 -24.57 4.37 4.91
C PHE A 542 -24.91 2.88 4.95
N VAL A 543 -26.05 2.50 4.37
CA VAL A 543 -26.46 1.11 4.16
C VAL A 543 -26.53 0.84 2.67
N LEU A 544 -25.69 -0.08 2.20
CA LEU A 544 -25.75 -0.61 0.83
C LEU A 544 -26.88 -1.63 0.76
N GLY A 545 -27.90 -1.33 -0.05
CA GLY A 545 -28.96 -2.25 -0.43
C GLY A 545 -28.60 -3.06 -1.67
N ARG A 546 -29.54 -3.88 -2.11
CA ARG A 546 -29.49 -4.62 -3.38
C ARG A 546 -30.77 -4.39 -4.17
N TYR A 547 -30.65 -4.28 -5.49
CA TYR A 547 -31.83 -4.37 -6.34
C TYR A 547 -32.32 -5.81 -6.39
N ILE A 548 -33.59 -6.02 -6.08
CA ILE A 548 -34.30 -7.27 -6.23
C ILE A 548 -35.34 -7.10 -7.35
N LYS A 549 -35.60 -8.17 -8.10
CA LYS A 549 -36.72 -8.21 -9.06
C LYS A 549 -37.85 -9.02 -8.45
N SER A 550 -39.06 -8.48 -8.47
CA SER A 550 -40.26 -9.26 -8.16
C SER A 550 -40.51 -10.31 -9.24
N TYR A 551 -41.37 -11.29 -8.94
CA TYR A 551 -41.84 -12.28 -9.91
C TYR A 551 -42.52 -11.64 -11.15
N GLU A 552 -43.08 -10.44 -11.00
CA GLU A 552 -43.67 -9.66 -12.10
C GLU A 552 -42.66 -8.72 -12.80
N GLY A 553 -41.37 -8.87 -12.52
CA GLY A 553 -40.30 -8.10 -13.17
C GLY A 553 -40.13 -6.67 -12.65
N ARG A 554 -40.85 -6.25 -11.59
CA ARG A 554 -40.64 -4.93 -10.99
C ARG A 554 -39.33 -4.92 -10.21
N THR A 555 -38.48 -3.94 -10.47
CA THR A 555 -37.24 -3.75 -9.72
C THR A 555 -37.57 -2.99 -8.43
N ALA A 556 -37.25 -3.59 -7.29
CA ALA A 556 -37.37 -2.98 -5.97
C ALA A 556 -35.99 -2.96 -5.31
N THR A 557 -35.83 -2.09 -4.34
CA THR A 557 -34.59 -1.98 -3.57
C THR A 557 -34.78 -2.65 -2.21
N ALA A 558 -34.02 -3.70 -1.94
CA ALA A 558 -33.98 -4.36 -0.64
C ALA A 558 -32.80 -3.84 0.17
N PHE A 559 -33.08 -3.40 1.39
CA PHE A 559 -32.07 -3.08 2.40
C PHE A 559 -32.19 -4.08 3.54
N GLU A 560 -31.15 -4.88 3.77
CA GLU A 560 -31.13 -5.90 4.82
C GLU A 560 -30.28 -5.44 5.99
N GLY A 561 -30.68 -5.81 7.22
CA GLY A 561 -29.93 -5.44 8.43
C GLY A 561 -30.00 -3.96 8.83
N ILE A 562 -31.09 -3.26 8.46
CA ILE A 562 -31.40 -1.94 9.03
C ILE A 562 -32.13 -2.17 10.36
N PRO A 563 -31.54 -1.84 11.52
CA PRO A 563 -32.24 -1.94 12.79
C PRO A 563 -33.44 -0.97 12.79
N TYR A 564 -34.65 -1.53 12.84
CA TYR A 564 -35.92 -0.79 12.77
C TYR A 564 -36.36 -0.22 14.13
N ALA A 565 -35.79 -0.70 15.24
CA ALA A 565 -36.02 -0.16 16.58
C ALA A 565 -34.86 -0.50 17.53
N LYS A 566 -34.65 0.33 18.57
CA LYS A 566 -33.89 -0.09 19.76
C LYS A 566 -34.67 -1.22 20.46
N PRO A 567 -34.00 -2.25 21.02
CA PRO A 567 -34.66 -3.13 21.97
C PRO A 567 -35.27 -2.27 23.10
N PRO A 568 -36.49 -2.56 23.57
CA PRO A 568 -37.02 -1.84 24.72
C PRO A 568 -36.07 -2.02 25.90
N VAL A 569 -35.47 -0.92 26.35
CA VAL A 569 -34.70 -0.88 27.59
C VAL A 569 -35.72 -0.88 28.73
N GLY A 570 -36.02 -2.07 29.24
CA GLY A 570 -36.91 -2.25 30.37
C GLY A 570 -37.14 -3.72 30.69
N ASN A 571 -36.97 -4.08 31.96
CA ASN A 571 -37.22 -5.42 32.50
C ASN A 571 -38.65 -5.87 32.16
N LEU A 572 -38.80 -6.71 31.13
CA LEU A 572 -39.99 -7.55 30.97
C LEU A 572 -39.96 -8.61 32.08
N ARG A 573 -40.51 -8.25 33.24
CA ARG A 573 -40.96 -9.22 34.23
C ARG A 573 -42.12 -10.00 33.61
N PHE A 574 -41.86 -11.21 33.14
CA PHE A 574 -42.92 -12.20 33.01
C PHE A 574 -43.28 -12.66 34.43
N LYS A 575 -44.45 -12.25 34.93
CA LYS A 575 -45.16 -12.99 35.98
C LYS A 575 -45.97 -14.07 35.26
N VAL A 576 -45.83 -15.30 35.72
CA VAL A 576 -46.73 -16.42 35.40
C VAL A 576 -48.15 -16.08 35.83
#